data_AF-A0A7W0V773-F1
#
_entry.id   AF-A0A7W0V773-F1
#
_cell.length_a   1.000
_cell.length_b   1.000
_cell.length_c   1.000
_cell.angle_alpha   90.00
_cell.angle_beta   90.00
_cell.angle_gamma   90.00
#
_symmetry.space_group_name_H-M   'P 1'
#
loop_
_entity.id
_entity.type
_entity.pdbx_description
1 polymer ?
#
loop_
_entity_poly.entity_id
_entity_poly.type
_entity_poly.pdbx_seq_one_letter_code
_entity_poly.pdbx_strand_id
1 'polypeptide(L)'
;MQDDIASAGNGGVASASADGGAVGTGDINSGGNAGNAIGIGDTWGGSVAADGGDVANLTSLSVSANGGTAIADASGGDYNLAFVS
;
A
#
# COMPACT_ATOMS: atom_id res chain seq x y z
N MET A 1 -47.80 29.38 3.64
CA MET A 1 -47.91 27.92 3.50
C MET A 1 -46.93 27.36 4.53
N GLN A 2 -47.43 26.56 5.47
CA GLN A 2 -46.66 26.00 6.58
C GLN A 2 -46.48 24.52 6.26
N ASP A 3 -45.25 24.10 6.03
CA ASP A 3 -44.92 22.72 5.70
C ASP A 3 -44.70 21.96 7.02
N ASP A 4 -45.76 21.39 7.57
CA ASP A 4 -45.63 20.44 8.68
C ASP A 4 -45.21 19.09 8.11
N ILE A 5 -43.93 18.73 8.30
CA ILE A 5 -43.35 17.47 7.80
C ILE A 5 -43.12 16.51 8.97
N ALA A 6 -43.87 15.41 9.00
CA ALA A 6 -43.60 14.25 9.84
C ALA A 6 -42.76 13.24 9.06
N SER A 7 -41.61 12.83 9.61
CA SER A 7 -40.75 11.83 8.96
C SER A 7 -40.29 10.75 9.93
N ALA A 8 -40.42 9.50 9.48
CA ALA A 8 -40.12 8.29 10.23
C ALA A 8 -39.36 7.34 9.30
N GLY A 9 -38.24 6.77 9.74
CA GLY A 9 -37.46 5.85 8.91
C GLY A 9 -36.52 6.51 7.90
N ASN A 10 -36.11 7.75 8.15
CA ASN A 10 -35.19 8.42 7.25
C ASN A 10 -33.76 7.92 7.46
N GLY A 11 -33.31 7.07 6.56
CA GLY A 11 -31.94 6.58 6.48
C GLY A 11 -30.85 7.64 6.31
N GLY A 12 -31.23 8.87 5.98
CA GLY A 12 -30.28 9.95 5.73
C GLY A 12 -29.46 9.73 4.45
N VAL A 13 -28.34 10.44 4.34
CA VAL A 13 -27.36 10.28 3.25
C VAL A 13 -26.14 9.57 3.81
N ALA A 14 -25.79 8.42 3.25
CA ALA A 14 -24.54 7.73 3.56
C ALA A 14 -23.59 7.82 2.37
N SER A 15 -22.41 8.38 2.61
CA SER A 15 -21.31 8.43 1.66
C SER A 15 -20.13 7.72 2.30
N ALA A 16 -19.50 6.81 1.56
CA ALA A 16 -18.24 6.22 1.97
C ALA A 16 -17.28 6.29 0.79
N SER A 17 -16.03 6.61 1.10
CA SER A 17 -14.95 6.71 0.13
C SER A 17 -13.78 5.84 0.58
N ALA A 18 -13.24 5.08 -0.38
CA ALA A 18 -12.02 4.29 -0.27
C ALA A 18 -10.97 4.89 -1.21
N ASP A 19 -10.80 6.21 -1.16
CA ASP A 19 -9.84 6.88 -2.02
C ASP A 19 -8.42 6.48 -1.62
N GLY A 20 -7.71 5.88 -2.58
CA GLY A 20 -6.30 5.56 -2.44
C GLY A 20 -5.41 6.80 -2.42
N GLY A 21 -4.13 6.57 -2.10
CA GLY A 21 -3.12 7.62 -2.11
C GLY A 21 -2.46 7.81 -3.48
N ALA A 22 -1.69 8.88 -3.61
CA ALA A 22 -0.63 8.95 -4.62
C ALA A 22 0.66 8.37 -4.03
N VAL A 23 1.45 7.65 -4.84
CA VAL A 23 2.79 7.23 -4.42
C VAL A 23 3.85 7.73 -5.39
N GLY A 24 4.84 8.43 -4.85
CA GLY A 24 6.08 8.79 -5.54
C GLY A 24 7.23 8.00 -4.95
N THR A 25 7.97 7.28 -5.79
CA THR A 25 9.13 6.48 -5.37
C THR A 25 10.45 7.25 -5.48
N GLY A 26 10.47 8.35 -6.24
CA GLY A 26 11.70 9.08 -6.56
C GLY A 26 12.70 8.21 -7.35
N ASP A 27 13.96 8.60 -7.31
CA ASP A 27 15.05 7.82 -7.88
C ASP A 27 15.32 6.58 -7.03
N ILE A 28 15.27 5.40 -7.65
CA ILE A 28 15.62 4.13 -7.03
C ILE A 28 16.99 3.71 -7.57
N ASN A 29 18.05 3.92 -6.78
CA ASN A 29 19.41 3.51 -7.14
C ASN A 29 19.78 2.20 -6.45
N SER A 30 20.15 1.20 -7.25
CA SER A 30 20.60 -0.10 -6.77
C SER A 30 22.07 -0.11 -6.34
N GLY A 31 22.84 0.96 -6.59
CA GLY A 31 24.22 1.11 -6.14
C GLY A 31 25.29 0.67 -7.16
N GLY A 32 26.53 1.10 -6.89
CA GLY A 32 27.74 0.84 -7.67
C GLY A 32 28.39 -0.47 -7.28
N ASN A 33 27.86 -1.58 -7.81
CA ASN A 33 28.41 -2.90 -7.52
C ASN A 33 29.69 -3.12 -8.31
N ALA A 34 30.83 -3.04 -7.62
CA ALA A 34 32.03 -3.71 -8.05
C ALA A 34 32.04 -5.08 -7.37
N GLY A 35 32.12 -6.15 -8.15
CA GLY A 35 32.28 -7.50 -7.63
C GLY A 35 33.65 -7.72 -6.97
N ASN A 36 33.98 -8.98 -6.70
CA ASN A 36 35.23 -9.30 -6.01
C ASN A 36 36.44 -9.18 -6.96
N ALA A 37 37.46 -8.44 -6.53
CA ALA A 37 38.75 -8.42 -7.20
C ALA A 37 39.68 -9.43 -6.51
N ILE A 38 40.14 -10.45 -7.25
CA ILE A 38 41.06 -11.47 -6.73
C ILE A 38 42.40 -11.34 -7.45
N GLY A 39 43.41 -10.90 -6.71
CA GLY A 39 44.81 -10.95 -7.15
C GLY A 39 45.51 -12.17 -6.57
N ILE A 40 46.09 -13.02 -7.42
CA ILE A 40 46.96 -14.12 -7.01
C ILE A 40 48.37 -13.84 -7.54
N GLY A 41 49.36 -13.83 -6.64
CA GLY A 41 50.77 -13.65 -6.98
C GLY A 41 51.49 -14.97 -7.29
N ASP A 42 52.82 -14.98 -7.14
CA ASP A 42 53.63 -16.18 -7.36
C ASP A 42 53.27 -17.28 -6.34
N THR A 43 53.00 -18.49 -6.84
CA THR A 43 52.63 -19.66 -6.03
C THR A 43 53.65 -20.79 -6.21
N TRP A 44 54.04 -21.48 -5.12
CA TRP A 44 54.96 -22.62 -5.17
C TRP A 44 54.57 -23.70 -4.15
N GLY A 45 54.53 -24.96 -4.62
CA GLY A 45 54.33 -26.13 -3.76
C GLY A 45 52.89 -26.38 -3.31
N GLY A 46 52.15 -27.19 -4.06
CA GLY A 46 50.77 -27.62 -3.73
C GLY A 46 49.68 -26.91 -4.54
N SER A 47 48.43 -27.26 -4.27
CA SER A 47 47.27 -26.71 -4.99
C SER A 47 46.90 -25.32 -4.48
N VAL A 48 46.63 -24.40 -5.41
CA VAL A 48 46.09 -23.07 -5.12
C VAL A 48 44.69 -22.97 -5.70
N ALA A 49 43.75 -22.57 -4.86
CA ALA A 49 42.37 -22.33 -5.25
C ALA A 49 41.93 -20.96 -4.71
N ALA A 50 41.18 -20.22 -5.53
CA ALA A 50 40.47 -19.03 -5.11
C ALA A 50 39.03 -19.13 -5.58
N ASP A 51 38.12 -18.76 -4.69
CA ASP A 51 36.70 -18.65 -4.98
C ASP A 51 36.30 -17.19 -4.78
N GLY A 52 35.75 -16.60 -5.83
CA GLY A 52 35.22 -15.24 -5.81
C GLY A 52 33.85 -15.13 -5.18
N GLY A 53 33.20 -16.25 -4.84
CA GLY A 53 31.84 -16.27 -4.29
C GLY A 53 30.81 -15.61 -5.21
N ASP A 54 29.58 -15.53 -4.71
CA ASP A 54 28.47 -14.88 -5.42
C ASP A 54 28.40 -13.38 -5.08
N VAL A 55 28.22 -12.55 -6.11
CA VAL A 55 27.95 -11.12 -5.95
C VAL A 55 26.54 -10.84 -6.47
N ALA A 56 25.63 -10.54 -5.55
CA ALA A 56 24.27 -10.16 -5.86
C ALA A 56 24.01 -8.73 -5.41
N ASN A 57 23.31 -7.98 -6.27
CA ASN A 57 22.75 -6.72 -5.88
C ASN A 57 21.27 -6.67 -6.29
N LEU A 58 20.41 -6.54 -5.29
CA LEU A 58 18.96 -6.62 -5.45
C LEU A 58 18.32 -5.41 -4.78
N THR A 59 17.55 -4.66 -5.55
CA THR A 59 16.64 -3.65 -5.02
C THR A 59 15.21 -4.14 -5.20
N SER A 60 14.61 -4.60 -4.11
CA SER A 60 13.20 -4.97 -4.07
C SER A 60 12.38 -3.80 -3.55
N LEU A 61 11.33 -3.44 -4.28
CA LEU A 61 10.43 -2.36 -3.90
C LEU A 61 8.97 -2.84 -3.98
N SER A 62 8.27 -2.73 -2.86
CA SER A 62 6.82 -2.97 -2.79
C SER A 62 6.13 -1.65 -2.47
N VAL A 63 5.29 -1.19 -3.39
CA VAL A 63 4.59 0.09 -3.29
C VAL A 63 3.10 -0.14 -3.36
N SER A 64 2.35 0.40 -2.40
CA SER A 64 0.90 0.32 -2.39
C SER A 64 0.30 1.67 -2.01
N ALA A 65 -0.79 2.02 -2.70
CA ALA A 65 -1.59 3.21 -2.47
C ALA A 65 -3.05 2.84 -2.16
N ASN A 66 -3.27 1.64 -1.61
CA ASN A 66 -4.61 1.06 -1.48
C ASN A 66 -5.50 1.94 -0.57
N GLY A 67 -6.63 2.37 -1.12
CA GLY A 67 -7.67 3.13 -0.39
C GLY A 67 -8.55 2.26 0.52
N GLY A 68 -8.30 0.96 0.59
CA GLY A 68 -9.01 0.04 1.47
C GLY A 68 -10.44 -0.25 1.03
N THR A 69 -11.32 -0.47 2.01
CA THR A 69 -12.73 -0.79 1.79
C THR A 69 -13.58 0.28 2.47
N ALA A 70 -14.53 0.84 1.74
CA ALA A 70 -15.46 1.84 2.24
C ALA A 70 -16.89 1.28 2.25
N ILE A 71 -17.56 1.43 3.40
CA ILE A 71 -18.94 0.98 3.61
C ILE A 71 -19.72 2.17 4.13
N ALA A 72 -20.80 2.51 3.42
CA ALA A 72 -21.78 3.51 3.86
C ALA A 72 -23.11 2.80 4.08
N ASP A 73 -23.78 3.13 5.18
CA ASP A 73 -25.11 2.61 5.51
C ASP A 73 -26.01 3.77 5.97
N ALA A 74 -27.12 3.92 5.26
CA ALA A 74 -28.16 4.92 5.51
C ALA A 74 -29.46 4.17 5.82
N SER A 75 -29.44 3.27 6.79
CA SER A 75 -30.62 2.48 7.16
C SER A 75 -31.54 3.28 8.08
N GLY A 76 -32.81 3.39 7.70
CA GLY A 76 -33.85 4.11 8.46
C GLY A 76 -34.42 3.35 9.67
N GLY A 77 -34.02 2.10 9.89
CA GLY A 77 -34.56 1.25 10.96
C GLY A 77 -36.04 0.85 10.78
N ASP A 78 -36.53 0.00 11.67
CA ASP A 78 -37.93 -0.47 11.69
C ASP A 78 -38.73 0.19 12.84
N TYR A 79 -40.07 0.04 12.84
CA TYR A 79 -41.00 0.57 13.85
C TYR A 79 -41.04 2.10 13.98
N ASN A 80 -40.85 2.80 12.87
CA ASN A 80 -40.93 4.27 12.87
C ASN A 80 -42.39 4.77 12.81
N LEU A 81 -42.72 5.75 13.65
CA LEU A 81 -44.01 6.44 13.68
C LEU A 81 -43.77 7.95 13.65
N ALA A 82 -44.48 8.70 12.80
CA ALA A 82 -44.39 10.16 12.74
C ALA A 82 -45.78 10.81 12.53
N PHE A 83 -46.04 11.93 13.21
CA PHE A 83 -47.29 12.70 13.16
C PHE A 83 -47.02 14.22 13.20
N VAL A 84 -47.91 15.02 12.61
CA VAL A 84 -47.93 16.49 12.64
C VAL A 84 -49.20 16.98 13.35
N SER A 85 -49.18 18.19 13.94
CA SER A 85 -50.25 18.74 14.80
C SER A 85 -50.87 20.02 14.25
#